data_AF-F2JL97-F1
#
_entry.id   AF-F2JL97-F1
#
_cell.length_a   1.000
_cell.length_b   1.000
_cell.length_c   1.000
_cell.angle_alpha   90.00
_cell.angle_beta   90.00
_cell.angle_gamma   90.00
#
_symmetry.space_group_name_H-M   'P 1'
#
loop_
_entity.id
_entity.type
_entity.pdbx_description
1 polymer ?
#
loop_
_entity_poly.entity_id
_entity_poly.type
_entity_poly.pdbx_seq_one_letter_code
_entity_poly.pdbx_strand_id
1 'polypeptide(L)' 'MRQVKEQIIRCPHCNQKLLDAQYIVGTIKCSKCKQIVKLVIKDVG' A
#
# COMPACT_ATOMS: atom_id res chain seq x y z
N MET A 1 -21.94 -7.09 -9.69
CA MET A 1 -20.72 -6.28 -9.57
C MET A 1 -19.99 -6.76 -8.32
N ARG A 2 -18.80 -7.38 -8.43
CA ARG A 2 -18.04 -7.82 -7.23
C ARG A 2 -17.62 -6.58 -6.45
N GLN A 3 -18.01 -6.47 -5.18
CA GLN A 3 -17.46 -5.46 -4.28
C GLN A 3 -16.03 -5.89 -3.97
N VAL A 4 -15.07 -5.16 -4.52
CA VAL A 4 -13.65 -5.43 -4.28
C VAL A 4 -13.19 -4.47 -3.18
N LYS A 5 -12.91 -5.01 -1.98
CA LYS A 5 -12.48 -4.20 -0.83
C LYS A 5 -11.01 -3.84 -1.00
N GLU A 6 -10.74 -2.60 -1.40
CA GLU A 6 -9.39 -2.05 -1.44
C GLU A 6 -8.96 -1.63 -0.03
N GLN A 7 -7.74 -1.99 0.39
CA GLN A 7 -7.15 -1.50 1.63
C GLN A 7 -6.30 -0.26 1.37
N ILE A 8 -6.44 0.74 2.24
CA ILE A 8 -5.62 1.95 2.19
C ILE A 8 -4.25 1.63 2.78
N ILE A 9 -3.22 1.71 1.95
CA ILE A 9 -1.84 1.43 2.34
C ILE A 9 -1.14 2.75 2.62
N ARG A 10 -0.54 2.84 3.80
CA ARG A 10 0.15 4.05 4.27
C ARG A 10 1.63 3.78 4.44
N CYS A 11 2.42 4.82 4.25
CA CYS A 11 3.85 4.77 4.51
C CYS A 11 4.09 4.62 6.01
N PRO A 12 4.84 3.60 6.47
CA PRO A 12 5.12 3.40 7.89
C PRO A 12 5.96 4.53 8.52
N HIS A 13 6.65 5.33 7.70
CA HIS A 13 7.53 6.40 8.20
C HIS A 13 6.84 7.75 8.40
N CYS A 14 5.91 8.11 7.50
CA CYS A 14 5.29 9.45 7.52
C CYS A 14 3.76 9.41 7.47
N ASN A 15 3.18 8.21 7.54
CA ASN A 15 1.75 7.93 7.48
C ASN A 15 1.02 8.46 6.23
N GLN A 16 1.79 8.91 5.22
CA GLN A 16 1.29 9.35 3.93
C GLN A 16 0.60 8.17 3.23
N LYS A 17 -0.59 8.40 2.70
CA LYS A 17 -1.27 7.42 1.84
C LYS A 17 -0.42 7.16 0.59
N LEU A 18 -0.14 5.89 0.33
CA LEU A 18 0.70 5.44 -0.78
C LEU A 18 -0.16 4.93 -1.94
N LEU A 19 -1.01 3.94 -1.67
CA LEU A 19 -2.03 3.49 -2.63
C LEU A 19 -3.21 2.84 -1.91
N ASP A 20 -4.30 2.64 -2.66
CA ASP A 20 -5.35 1.69 -2.31
C ASP A 20 -5.15 0.44 -3.14
N ALA A 21 -5.06 -0.73 -2.49
CA ALA A 21 -4.87 -2.00 -3.20
C ALA A 21 -5.54 -3.14 -2.46
N GLN A 22 -5.94 -4.17 -3.20
CA GLN A 22 -6.35 -5.45 -2.63
C GLN A 22 -5.16 -6.40 -2.44
N TYR A 23 -4.24 -6.37 -3.41
CA TYR A 23 -3.03 -7.18 -3.42
C TYR A 23 -1.85 -6.33 -3.86
N ILE A 24 -0.77 -6.34 -3.09
CA ILE A 24 0.49 -5.74 -3.50
C ILE A 24 1.66 -6.57 -2.99
N VAL A 25 2.57 -6.90 -3.90
CA VAL A 25 3.88 -7.43 -3.56
C VAL A 25 4.90 -6.62 -4.34
N GLY A 26 5.65 -5.77 -3.64
CA GLY A 26 6.62 -4.91 -4.30
C GLY A 26 7.22 -3.87 -3.37
N THR A 27 7.91 -2.92 -3.98
CA THR A 27 8.52 -1.79 -3.28
C THR A 27 8.01 -0.49 -3.86
N ILE A 28 7.62 0.44 -3.00
CA ILE A 28 7.19 1.77 -3.41
C ILE A 28 8.04 2.82 -2.72
N LYS A 29 8.50 3.80 -3.48
CA LYS A 29 9.16 4.98 -2.93
C LYS A 29 8.09 5.96 -2.46
N CYS A 30 8.12 6.33 -1.19
CA CYS A 30 7.22 7.36 -0.68
C CYS A 30 7.66 8.73 -1.20
N SER A 31 6.76 9.47 -1.84
CA SER A 31 7.06 10.81 -2.36
C SER A 31 7.41 11.83 -1.26
N LYS A 32 6.90 11.62 -0.04
CA LYS A 32 7.08 12.57 1.08
C LYS A 32 8.39 12.35 1.83
N CYS A 33 8.62 11.16 2.38
CA CYS A 33 9.84 10.85 3.13
C CYS A 33 10.99 10.33 2.25
N LYS A 34 10.75 10.10 0.95
CA LYS A 34 11.71 9.57 -0.03
C LYS A 34 12.25 8.16 0.29
N GLN A 35 11.75 7.52 1.34
CA GLN A 35 12.09 6.17 1.75
C GLN A 35 11.44 5.12 0.84
N ILE A 36 12.16 4.03 0.61
CA ILE A 36 11.65 2.87 -0.12
C ILE A 36 11.01 1.91 0.88
N VAL A 37 9.72 1.65 0.71
CA VAL A 37 8.93 0.80 1.60
C VAL A 37 8.64 -0.51 0.85
N LYS A 38 8.97 -1.64 1.46
CA LYS A 38 8.53 -2.95 0.97
C LYS A 38 7.10 -3.20 1.45
N LEU A 39 6.20 -3.44 0.51
CA LEU A 39 4.80 -3.74 0.80
C LEU A 39 4.51 -5.17 0.34
N VAL A 40 4.01 -5.97 1.29
CA VAL A 40 3.57 -7.34 1.04
C VAL A 40 2.21 -7.48 1.69
N ILE A 41 1.16 -7.26 0.90
CA ILE A 41 -0.22 -7.48 1.29
C ILE A 41 -0.74 -8.59 0.40
N LYS A 42 -1.01 -9.72 1.04
CA LYS A 42 -1.66 -10.86 0.42
C LYS A 42 -3.16 -10.63 0.56
N ASP A 43 -3.89 -10.95 -0.51
CA ASP A 43 -5.34 -10.83 -0.59
C ASP A 43 -5.97 -11.36 0.71
N VAL A 44 -6.69 -10.50 1.43
CA VAL A 44 -7.48 -10.91 2.59
C VAL A 44 -8.83 -11.31 2.03
N GLY A 45 -8.86 -12.50 1.42
CA GLY A 45 -10.07 -13.15 0.93
C GLY A 45 -11.06 -13.44 2.05
#